data_AF-A0A9Q2LF82-F1
#
_entry.id   AF-A0A9Q2LF82-F1
#
_cell.length_a   1.000
_cell.length_b   1.000
_cell.length_c   1.000
_cell.angle_alpha   90.00
_cell.angle_beta   90.00
_cell.angle_gamma   90.00
#
_symmetry.space_group_name_H-M   'P 1'
#
loop_
_entity.id
_entity.type
_entity.pdbx_description
1 polymer ?
#
loop_
_entity_poly.entity_id
_entity_poly.type
_entity_poly.pdbx_seq_one_letter_code
_entity_poly.pdbx_strand_id
1 'polypeptide(L)'
;MKSRESLIRLHRFQVDERRRQVAELETMLEEFRRREHDLDQQVQAEQEKAGISDIAHYAYPMFAKSMRDRRENILQSISDV
;
A
#
# COMPACT_ATOMS: atom_id res chain seq x y z
N MET A 1 32.05 28.51 20.21
CA MET A 1 31.02 27.72 20.93
C MET A 1 29.64 27.79 20.27
N LYS A 2 29.15 28.94 19.80
CA LYS A 2 27.83 29.08 19.13
C LYS A 2 27.64 28.25 17.84
N SER A 3 28.70 27.94 17.09
CA SER A 3 28.62 27.13 15.85
C SER A 3 28.28 25.66 16.10
N ARG A 4 28.81 25.08 17.19
CA ARG A 4 28.58 23.67 17.55
C ARG A 4 27.13 23.44 17.98
N GLU A 5 26.54 24.37 18.73
CA GLU A 5 25.15 24.30 19.17
C GLU A 5 24.16 24.44 17.99
N SER A 6 24.46 25.32 17.03
CA SER A 6 23.66 25.44 15.80
C SER A 6 23.73 24.20 14.90
N LEU A 7 24.90 23.57 14.78
CA LEU A 7 25.05 22.30 14.06
C LEU A 7 24.27 21.15 14.73
N ILE A 8 24.31 21.07 16.06
CA ILE A 8 23.54 20.08 16.82
C ILE A 8 22.04 20.28 16.59
N ARG A 9 21.55 21.53 16.58
CA ARG A 9 20.13 21.82 16.27
C ARG A 9 19.75 21.44 14.85
N LEU A 10 20.60 21.71 13.86
CA LEU A 10 20.36 21.33 12.47
C LEU A 10 20.25 19.81 12.32
N HIS A 11 21.19 19.05 12.88
CA HIS A 11 21.13 17.59 12.82
C HIS A 11 19.91 17.02 13.54
N ARG A 12 19.52 17.61 14.67
CA ARG A 12 18.29 17.20 15.37
C ARG A 12 17.05 17.44 14.51
N PHE A 13 16.96 18.60 13.86
CA PHE A 13 15.86 18.91 12.93
C PHE A 13 15.80 17.90 11.78
N GLN A 14 16.95 17.58 11.16
CA GLN A 14 17.02 16.59 10.10
C GLN A 14 16.56 15.20 10.57
N VAL A 15 16.99 14.77 11.76
CA VAL A 15 16.55 13.49 12.35
C VAL A 15 15.05 13.49 12.62
N ASP A 16 14.51 14.57 13.17
CA ASP A 16 13.08 14.69 13.47
C ASP A 16 12.23 14.75 12.19
N GLU A 17 12.73 15.36 11.11
CA GLU A 17 12.12 15.33 9.79
C GLU A 17 12.10 13.93 9.19
N ARG A 18 13.25 13.22 9.22
CA ARG A 18 13.32 11.83 8.73
C ARG A 18 12.43 10.90 9.53
N ARG A 19 12.31 11.09 10.84
CA ARG A 19 11.38 10.32 11.69
C ARG A 19 9.93 10.54 11.29
N ARG A 20 9.54 11.78 10.97
CA ARG A 20 8.20 12.09 10.48
C ARG A 20 7.93 11.42 9.13
N GLN A 21 8.89 11.50 8.20
CA GLN A 21 8.78 10.83 6.90
C GLN A 21 8.60 9.31 7.05
N VAL A 22 9.38 8.68 7.94
CA VAL A 22 9.23 7.24 8.22
C VAL A 22 7.84 6.93 8.77
N ALA A 23 7.34 7.70 9.74
CA ALA A 23 6.01 7.50 10.31
C ALA A 23 4.88 7.66 9.26
N GLU A 24 5.03 8.61 8.33
CA GLU A 24 4.11 8.79 7.21
C GLU A 24 4.13 7.59 6.25
N LEU A 25 5.31 7.05 5.93
CA LEU A 25 5.45 5.85 5.10
C LEU A 25 4.88 4.60 5.78
N GLU A 26 5.09 4.43 7.09
CA GLU A 26 4.50 3.34 7.87
C GLU A 26 2.97 3.42 7.85
N THR A 27 2.40 4.61 8.02
CA THR A 27 0.95 4.84 7.91
C THR A 27 0.44 4.49 6.51
N MET A 28 1.15 4.93 5.47
CA MET A 28 0.79 4.63 4.08
C MET A 28 0.85 3.13 3.78
N LEU A 29 1.83 2.42 4.33
CA LEU A 29 1.96 0.97 4.21
C LEU A 29 0.78 0.24 4.87
N GLU A 30 0.36 0.68 6.05
CA GLU A 30 -0.84 0.13 6.72
C GLU A 30 -2.10 0.34 5.88
N GLU A 31 -2.27 1.52 5.28
CA GLU A 31 -3.39 1.80 4.38
C GLU A 31 -3.36 0.90 3.15
N PHE A 32 -2.20 0.68 2.53
CA PHE A 32 -2.09 -0.20 1.38
C PHE A 32 -2.43 -1.64 1.72
N ARG A 33 -1.96 -2.16 2.86
CA ARG A 33 -2.32 -3.50 3.33
C ARG A 33 -3.82 -3.64 3.56
N ARG A 34 -4.46 -2.62 4.13
CA ARG A 34 -5.92 -2.61 4.31
C ARG A 34 -6.64 -2.65 2.96
N ARG A 35 -6.24 -1.81 2.01
CA ARG A 35 -6.86 -1.76 0.67
C ARG A 35 -6.64 -3.05 -0.13
N GLU A 36 -5.47 -3.67 0.00
CA GLU A 36 -5.17 -4.98 -0.58
C GLU A 36 -6.15 -6.03 -0.09
N HIS A 37 -6.37 -6.10 1.23
CA HIS A 37 -7.32 -7.01 1.85
C HIS A 37 -8.77 -6.74 1.41
N ASP A 38 -9.18 -5.46 1.37
CA ASP A 38 -10.52 -5.08 0.93
C ASP A 38 -10.77 -5.44 -0.55
N LEU A 39 -9.75 -5.34 -1.41
CA LEU A 39 -9.84 -5.76 -2.81
C LEU A 39 -9.95 -7.28 -2.93
N ASP A 40 -9.21 -8.03 -2.13
CA ASP A 40 -9.28 -9.50 -2.13
C ASP A 40 -10.68 -10.00 -1.72
N GLN A 41 -11.27 -9.39 -0.68
CA GLN A 41 -12.66 -9.68 -0.30
C GLN A 41 -13.67 -9.37 -1.42
N GLN A 42 -13.48 -8.26 -2.14
CA GLN A 42 -14.36 -7.90 -3.25
C GLN A 42 -14.21 -8.86 -4.45
N VAL A 43 -12.99 -9.34 -4.72
CA VAL A 43 -12.76 -10.38 -5.73
C VAL A 43 -13.49 -11.66 -5.34
N GLN A 44 -13.33 -12.11 -4.09
CA GLN A 44 -13.97 -13.33 -3.59
C GLN A 44 -15.50 -13.23 -3.67
N ALA A 45 -16.08 -12.12 -3.22
CA ALA A 45 -17.52 -11.89 -3.28
C ALA A 45 -18.05 -11.91 -4.73
N GLU A 46 -17.31 -11.34 -5.68
CA GLU A 46 -17.71 -11.35 -7.09
C GLU A 46 -17.57 -12.74 -7.71
N GLN A 47 -16.52 -13.49 -7.38
CA GLN A 47 -16.35 -14.87 -7.82
C GLN A 47 -17.48 -15.78 -7.32
N GLU A 48 -17.86 -15.64 -6.04
CA GLU A 48 -18.98 -16.37 -5.44
C GLU A 48 -20.31 -16.02 -6.12
N LYS A 49 -20.56 -14.73 -6.35
CA LYS A 49 -21.76 -14.24 -7.04
C LYS A 49 -21.86 -14.75 -8.47
N ALA A 50 -20.74 -14.80 -9.20
CA ALA A 50 -20.70 -15.31 -10.55
C ALA A 50 -20.68 -16.85 -10.62
N GLY A 51 -20.34 -17.53 -9.52
CA GLY A 51 -20.09 -18.97 -9.47
C GLY A 51 -18.84 -19.39 -10.26
N ILE A 52 -17.93 -18.45 -10.57
CA ILE A 52 -16.75 -18.66 -11.39
C ILE A 52 -15.53 -18.12 -10.65
N SER A 53 -14.69 -19.02 -10.14
CA SER A 53 -13.44 -18.69 -9.47
C SER A 53 -12.20 -18.87 -10.35
N ASP A 54 -12.30 -19.66 -11.43
CA ASP A 54 -11.21 -19.86 -12.38
C ASP A 54 -10.98 -18.60 -13.21
N ILE A 55 -9.80 -18.00 -13.05
CA ILE A 55 -9.38 -16.77 -13.72
C ILE A 55 -9.20 -17.00 -15.23
N ALA A 56 -8.84 -18.22 -15.65
CA ALA A 56 -8.69 -18.57 -17.06
C ALA A 56 -10.05 -18.81 -17.74
N HIS A 57 -11.15 -18.86 -16.98
CA HIS A 57 -12.47 -19.06 -17.51
C HIS A 57 -12.87 -17.88 -18.43
N TYR A 58 -13.36 -18.19 -19.63
CA TYR A 58 -13.77 -17.18 -20.61
C TYR A 58 -14.79 -16.17 -20.03
N ALA A 59 -15.71 -16.65 -19.20
CA ALA A 59 -16.72 -15.83 -18.54
C ALA A 59 -16.29 -15.32 -17.14
N TYR A 60 -14.99 -15.34 -16.83
CA TYR A 60 -14.50 -14.77 -15.57
C TYR A 60 -14.92 -13.29 -15.48
N PRO A 61 -15.50 -12.84 -14.34
CA PRO A 61 -16.03 -11.50 -14.23
C PRO A 61 -14.94 -10.44 -14.50
N MET A 62 -15.21 -9.54 -15.44
CA MET A 62 -14.30 -8.42 -15.74
C MET A 62 -14.06 -7.54 -14.52
N PHE A 63 -15.05 -7.43 -13.63
CA PHE A 63 -14.93 -6.73 -12.37
C PHE A 63 -13.90 -7.39 -11.46
N ALA A 64 -14.03 -8.69 -11.20
CA ALA A 64 -13.07 -9.47 -10.42
C ALA A 64 -11.66 -9.41 -11.04
N LYS A 65 -11.53 -9.40 -12.38
CA LYS A 65 -10.24 -9.22 -13.07
C LYS A 65 -9.62 -7.86 -12.76
N SER A 66 -10.39 -6.79 -12.93
CA SER A 66 -9.90 -5.42 -12.68
C SER A 66 -9.47 -5.19 -11.23
N MET A 67 -10.14 -5.85 -10.27
CA MET A 67 -9.79 -5.76 -8.85
C MET A 67 -8.50 -6.49 -8.53
N ARG A 68 -8.26 -7.64 -9.16
CA ARG A 68 -6.98 -8.34 -9.06
C ARG A 68 -5.83 -7.51 -9.63
N ASP A 69 -6.02 -6.89 -10.79
CA ASP A 69 -5.00 -6.01 -11.38
C ASP A 69 -4.69 -4.81 -10.47
N ARG A 70 -5.72 -4.23 -9.82
CA ARG A 70 -5.52 -3.17 -8.82
C ARG A 70 -4.78 -3.67 -7.58
N ARG A 71 -5.10 -4.87 -7.10
CA ARG A 71 -4.43 -5.50 -5.96
C ARG A 71 -2.94 -5.70 -6.25
N GLU A 72 -2.61 -6.15 -7.46
CA GLU A 72 -1.22 -6.31 -7.91
C GLU A 72 -0.46 -4.98 -7.91
N ASN A 73 -1.09 -3.91 -8.42
CA ASN A 73 -0.48 -2.58 -8.38
C ASN A 73 -0.22 -2.08 -6.96
N ILE A 74 -1.10 -2.42 -6.00
CA ILE A 74 -0.89 -2.10 -4.59
C ILE A 74 0.27 -2.90 -4.01
N LEU A 75 0.36 -4.21 -4.31
CA LEU A 75 1.48 -5.04 -3.87
C LEU A 75 2.82 -4.54 -4.42
N GLN A 76 2.85 -4.12 -5.70
CA GLN A 76 4.02 -3.48 -6.27
C GLN A 76 4.37 -2.18 -5.53
N SER A 77 3.36 -1.33 -5.25
CA SER A 77 3.55 -0.08 -4.52
C SER A 77 4.05 -0.32 -3.09
N ILE A 78 3.63 -1.41 -2.43
CA ILE A 78 4.14 -1.82 -1.11
C ILE A 78 5.61 -2.25 -1.21
N SER A 79 5.98 -2.96 -2.29
CA SER A 79 7.37 -3.42 -2.49
C SER A 79 8.34 -2.28 -2.82
N ASP A 80 7.84 -1.18 -3.39
CA ASP A 80 8.64 -0.02 -3.80
C ASP A 80 8.85 1.00 -2.66
N VAL A 81 8.15 0.84 -1.52
CA VAL A 81 8.29 1.64 -0.29
C VAL A 81 9.42 1.11 0.58
#